data_AF-A0A147K553-F1
#
_entry.id   AF-A0A147K553-F1
#
_cell.length_a   1.000
_cell.length_b   1.000
_cell.length_c   1.000
_cell.angle_alpha   90.00
_cell.angle_beta   90.00
_cell.angle_gamma   90.00
#
_symmetry.space_group_name_H-M   'P 1'
#
loop_
_entity.id
_entity.type
_entity.pdbx_description
1 polymer ?
#
loop_
_entity_poly.entity_id
_entity_poly.type
_entity_poly.pdbx_seq_one_letter_code
_entity_poly.pdbx_strand_id
1 'polypeptide(L)'
;MGKFQYSKSEKEFNRVLKYQDDTLNSMHSLEDDLIALNDNISSSEKLLAELGLSDRANGLKSDLTNPKAPKKKLTIHSWEEILKSTKGTINTDVELESFFTDEELKSNERYITQLRSEFNTLHKLDPIDYSICITAGVLASAVDIFLVGIPQKTKEGIQAGPLSNYIRQKFDEAIPSEKIKELEKKFKVPYDPSTNHNLNEYVDGLSSWFHRYHSLGHDPILGFIFGVFDIMTGRFTAIDKSGKIISQVVGDVPEGMNIFKAIAQVFGHLQSDVNTSMGLPVPLMTLFNKFQFGSIGPDNLSIAEVARGMYAQGYDFKHFCSMSIPTMIIEVVVRFLYCVKRLSEGHTLKDSIPVNIINRRMPKLQTMLFISHSICTGVNGGKVYFTQNPLAINYTEWMAFAKYSISQMKWTLIEKPDLRNKYVDEKLSEDWASLQRVMNESWAIMQKDYLILK
;
A
#
# COMPACT_ATOMS: atom_id res chain seq x y z
N MET A 1 36.62 16.01 6.03
CA MET A 1 35.30 16.63 5.80
C MET A 1 34.28 15.66 6.32
N GLY A 2 33.71 15.96 7.48
CA GLY A 2 32.76 15.10 8.17
C GLY A 2 31.50 14.79 7.38
N LYS A 3 30.79 13.78 7.87
CA LYS A 3 29.58 13.21 7.27
C LYS A 3 28.39 14.17 7.34
N PHE A 4 28.40 15.13 8.28
CA PHE A 4 27.32 16.09 8.51
C PHE A 4 27.76 17.54 8.28
N GLN A 5 26.78 18.39 7.94
CA GLN A 5 26.96 19.84 7.88
C GLN A 5 26.37 20.47 9.14
N TYR A 6 27.17 21.30 9.82
CA TYR A 6 26.78 21.97 11.05
C TYR A 6 26.46 23.44 10.81
N SER A 7 25.37 23.91 11.41
CA SER A 7 25.08 25.32 11.59
C SER A 7 26.13 26.00 12.48
N LYS A 8 26.18 27.33 12.45
CA LYS A 8 27.12 28.10 13.28
C LYS A 8 26.93 27.80 14.79
N SER A 9 25.68 27.70 15.24
CA SER A 9 25.35 27.39 16.64
C SER A 9 25.78 25.98 17.05
N GLU A 10 25.64 24.99 16.18
CA GLU A 10 26.08 23.61 16.46
C GLU A 10 27.61 23.53 16.56
N LYS A 11 28.34 24.26 15.71
CA LYS A 11 29.80 24.35 15.80
C LYS A 11 30.25 24.99 17.11
N GLU A 12 29.54 26.03 17.56
CA GLU A 12 29.79 26.66 18.86
C GLU A 12 29.54 25.67 20.02
N PHE A 13 28.46 24.88 19.93
CA PHE A 13 28.16 23.82 20.91
C PHE A 13 29.24 22.75 20.96
N ASN A 14 29.64 22.20 19.80
CA ASN A 14 30.69 21.19 19.72
C ASN A 14 32.01 21.72 20.30
N ARG A 15 32.33 23.00 20.09
CA ARG A 15 33.55 23.59 20.67
C ARG A 15 33.50 23.62 22.21
N VAL A 16 32.36 23.99 22.78
CA VAL A 16 32.16 23.98 24.24
C VAL A 16 32.28 22.57 24.80
N LEU A 17 31.63 21.59 24.17
CA LEU A 17 31.71 20.20 24.58
C LEU A 17 33.16 19.70 24.54
N LYS A 18 33.94 20.05 23.51
CA LYS A 18 35.33 19.60 23.38
C LYS A 18 36.22 20.19 24.46
N TYR A 19 36.05 21.48 24.73
CA TYR A 19 36.78 22.14 25.80
C TYR A 19 36.48 21.49 27.17
N GLN A 20 35.21 21.15 27.44
CA GLN A 20 34.81 20.50 28.69
C GLN A 20 35.34 19.07 28.78
N ASP A 21 35.25 18.30 27.70
CA ASP A 21 35.79 16.94 27.59
C ASP A 21 37.31 16.92 27.84
N ASP A 22 38.07 17.79 27.16
CA ASP A 22 39.52 17.91 27.37
C ASP A 22 39.85 18.32 28.82
N THR A 23 39.04 19.21 29.41
CA THR A 23 39.20 19.61 30.81
C THR A 23 38.95 18.45 31.76
N LEU A 24 37.88 17.67 31.56
CA LEU A 24 37.56 16.49 32.37
C LEU A 24 38.64 15.42 32.27
N ASN A 25 39.10 15.13 31.04
CA ASN A 25 40.17 14.14 30.79
C ASN A 25 41.53 14.58 31.37
N SER A 26 41.73 15.88 31.59
CA SER A 26 42.95 16.39 32.26
C SER A 26 42.92 16.28 33.78
N MET A 27 41.75 16.04 34.39
CA MET A 27 41.62 15.85 35.84
C MET A 27 42.07 14.45 36.23
N HIS A 28 42.79 14.33 37.35
CA HIS A 28 43.19 13.02 37.89
C HIS A 28 41.95 12.23 38.33
N SER A 29 41.82 10.97 37.89
CA SER A 29 40.78 10.08 38.40
C SER A 29 40.99 9.84 39.89
N LEU A 30 39.95 10.00 40.70
CA LEU A 30 39.98 9.71 42.13
C LEU A 30 39.57 8.27 42.45
N GLU A 31 39.41 7.43 41.43
CA GLU A 31 38.86 6.08 41.58
C GLU A 31 39.78 5.18 42.41
N ASP A 32 41.08 5.18 42.12
CA ASP A 32 42.08 4.45 42.91
C ASP A 32 42.19 4.97 44.35
N ASP A 33 42.10 6.30 44.53
CA ASP A 33 42.10 6.94 45.86
C ASP A 33 40.86 6.56 46.67
N LEU A 34 39.69 6.46 46.02
CA LEU A 34 38.44 6.03 46.64
C LEU A 34 38.46 4.55 47.02
N ILE A 35 39.03 3.69 46.17
CA ILE A 35 39.24 2.26 46.47
C ILE A 35 40.15 2.14 47.70
N ALA A 36 41.31 2.80 47.69
CA ALA A 36 42.24 2.79 48.80
C ALA A 36 41.63 3.36 50.09
N LEU A 37 40.83 4.42 50.00
CA LEU A 37 40.10 4.98 51.14
C LEU A 37 39.12 3.95 51.73
N ASN A 38 38.32 3.29 50.89
CA ASN A 38 37.35 2.28 51.35
C ASN A 38 38.03 1.06 51.97
N ASP A 39 39.14 0.60 51.38
CA ASP A 39 39.93 -0.51 51.93
C ASP A 39 40.53 -0.16 53.30
N ASN A 40 41.00 1.09 53.47
CA ASN A 40 41.49 1.60 54.75
C ASN A 40 40.37 1.74 55.79
N ILE A 41 39.18 2.20 55.38
CA ILE A 41 38.00 2.26 56.25
C ILE A 41 37.63 0.85 56.71
N SER A 42 37.53 -0.11 55.79
CA SER A 42 37.21 -1.50 56.10
C SER A 42 38.23 -2.14 57.05
N SER A 43 39.53 -1.89 56.81
CA SER A 43 40.61 -2.37 57.67
C SER A 43 40.54 -1.76 59.07
N SER A 44 40.24 -0.47 59.17
CA SER A 44 40.08 0.23 60.45
C SER A 44 38.86 -0.25 61.22
N GLU A 45 37.73 -0.48 60.53
CA GLU A 45 36.52 -1.04 61.13
C GLU A 45 36.77 -2.44 61.69
N LYS A 46 37.52 -3.27 60.95
CA LYS A 46 37.92 -4.61 61.39
C LYS A 46 38.80 -4.56 62.65
N LEU A 47 39.79 -3.66 62.69
CA LEU A 47 40.65 -3.46 63.85
C LEU A 47 39.85 -3.00 65.09
N LEU A 48 38.91 -2.07 64.91
CA LEU A 48 38.03 -1.60 65.97
C LEU A 48 37.16 -2.72 66.54
N ALA A 49 36.74 -3.67 65.68
CA ALA A 49 36.03 -4.86 66.11
C ALA A 49 36.89 -5.83 66.91
N GLU A 50 38.13 -6.06 66.47
CA GLU A 50 39.10 -6.90 67.20
C GLU A 50 39.46 -6.32 68.59
N LEU A 51 39.44 -4.99 68.73
CA LEU A 51 39.67 -4.30 70.01
C LEU A 51 38.42 -4.21 70.91
N GLY A 52 37.28 -4.76 70.50
CA GLY A 52 36.03 -4.71 71.27
C GLY A 52 35.39 -3.32 71.36
N LEU A 53 35.73 -2.41 70.43
CA LEU A 53 35.29 -1.01 70.40
C LEU A 53 34.18 -0.74 69.37
N SER A 54 33.65 -1.77 68.71
CA SER A 54 32.62 -1.66 67.66
C SER A 54 31.41 -0.82 68.09
N ASP A 55 30.86 -1.07 69.28
CA ASP A 55 29.65 -0.40 69.75
C ASP A 55 29.89 1.09 70.01
N ARG A 56 31.09 1.44 70.48
CA ARG A 56 31.51 2.82 70.72
C ARG A 56 31.78 3.55 69.40
N ALA A 57 32.36 2.88 68.42
CA ALA A 57 32.57 3.41 67.07
C ALA A 57 31.23 3.63 66.32
N ASN A 58 30.29 2.70 66.45
CA ASN A 58 28.95 2.81 65.88
C ASN A 58 28.14 3.95 66.53
N GLY A 59 28.25 4.12 67.86
CA GLY A 59 27.65 5.26 68.58
C GLY A 59 28.19 6.62 68.11
N LEU A 60 29.49 6.72 67.86
CA LEU A 60 30.12 7.92 67.31
C LEU A 60 29.73 8.18 65.85
N LYS A 61 29.57 7.12 65.04
CA LYS A 61 29.06 7.23 63.67
C LYS A 61 27.64 7.81 63.66
N SER A 62 26.76 7.36 64.55
CA SER A 62 25.39 7.91 64.64
C SER A 62 25.37 9.38 65.06
N ASP A 63 26.27 9.82 65.95
CA ASP A 63 26.40 11.24 66.33
C ASP A 63 26.94 12.13 65.19
N LEU A 64 27.73 11.55 64.28
CA LEU A 64 28.25 12.20 63.08
C LEU A 64 27.27 12.22 61.90
N THR A 65 26.08 11.61 61.99
CA THR A 65 25.11 11.62 60.87
C THR A 65 24.34 12.94 60.74
N ASN A 66 24.55 13.92 61.61
CA ASN A 66 23.88 15.22 61.54
C ASN A 66 24.79 16.47 61.57
N PRO A 67 25.87 16.57 60.77
CA PRO A 67 26.46 17.87 60.49
C PRO A 67 25.68 18.48 59.34
N LYS A 68 25.03 19.63 59.57
CA LYS A 68 24.72 20.57 58.48
C LYS A 68 26.04 21.04 57.89
N ALA A 69 26.71 20.21 57.08
CA ALA A 69 27.88 20.63 56.33
C ALA A 69 27.47 21.87 55.52
N PRO A 70 28.25 22.97 55.56
CA PRO A 70 27.89 24.18 54.83
C PRO A 70 27.81 23.83 53.33
N LYS A 71 26.66 24.11 52.72
CA LYS A 71 26.45 23.87 51.28
C LYS A 71 27.56 24.55 50.48
N LYS A 72 28.24 23.78 49.63
CA LYS A 72 29.31 24.30 48.77
C LYS A 72 28.69 25.30 47.77
N LYS A 73 29.36 26.43 47.52
CA LYS A 73 28.88 27.43 46.55
C LYS A 73 29.19 26.95 45.13
N LEU A 74 28.20 26.92 44.26
CA LEU A 74 28.35 26.62 42.83
C LEU A 74 27.87 27.82 42.02
N THR A 75 28.75 28.41 41.21
CA THR A 75 28.41 29.52 40.31
C THR A 75 28.04 28.98 38.93
N ILE A 76 26.89 29.38 38.40
CA ILE A 76 26.47 29.04 37.03
C ILE A 76 26.92 30.17 36.10
N HIS A 77 27.71 29.82 35.08
CA HIS A 77 28.17 30.77 34.06
C HIS A 77 27.14 30.93 32.94
N SER A 78 27.08 32.13 32.34
CA SER A 78 26.26 32.36 31.15
C SER A 78 26.82 31.62 29.92
N TRP A 79 25.98 31.40 28.91
CA TRP A 79 26.41 30.76 27.67
C TRP A 79 27.54 31.54 26.99
N GLU A 80 27.45 32.87 26.98
CA GLU A 80 28.46 33.74 26.38
C GLU A 80 29.80 33.66 27.13
N GLU A 81 29.78 33.52 28.46
CA GLU A 81 30.98 33.33 29.28
C GLU A 81 31.64 31.98 28.99
N ILE A 82 30.85 30.91 28.93
CA ILE A 82 31.32 29.56 28.59
C ILE A 82 31.90 29.55 27.18
N LEU A 83 31.24 30.16 26.20
CA LEU A 83 31.77 30.22 24.84
C LEU A 83 33.07 31.03 24.78
N LYS A 84 33.17 32.12 25.55
CA LYS A 84 34.38 32.95 25.61
C LYS A 84 35.56 32.17 26.21
N SER A 85 35.34 31.31 27.20
CA SER A 85 36.41 30.49 27.79
C SER A 85 36.99 29.46 26.83
N THR A 86 36.24 29.05 25.80
CA THR A 86 36.77 28.18 24.73
C THR A 86 37.66 28.92 23.72
N LYS A 87 37.50 30.24 23.58
CA LYS A 87 38.22 31.06 22.58
C LYS A 87 39.68 31.25 23.03
N GLY A 88 40.59 30.64 22.29
CA GLY A 88 42.04 30.65 22.56
C GLY A 88 42.63 29.26 22.72
N THR A 89 41.81 28.28 23.14
CA THR A 89 42.23 26.88 23.35
C THR A 89 41.87 25.98 22.17
N ILE A 90 40.65 26.15 21.62
CA ILE A 90 40.18 25.38 20.46
C ILE A 90 39.88 26.33 19.30
N ASN A 91 40.76 26.33 18.29
CA ASN A 91 40.68 27.23 17.13
C ASN A 91 40.11 26.56 15.87
N THR A 92 39.86 25.25 15.91
CA THR A 92 39.33 24.48 14.78
C THR A 92 37.85 24.17 14.96
N ASP A 93 37.17 23.89 13.84
CA ASP A 93 35.83 23.33 13.88
C ASP A 93 35.91 21.89 14.40
N VAL A 94 35.04 21.55 15.36
CA VAL A 94 34.98 20.21 15.97
C VAL A 94 33.74 19.49 15.45
N GLU A 95 33.94 18.29 14.92
CA GLU A 95 32.87 17.40 14.46
C GLU A 95 32.32 16.61 15.66
N LEU A 96 30.99 16.41 15.71
CA LEU A 96 30.35 15.74 16.86
C LEU A 96 30.78 14.26 16.97
N GLU A 97 31.15 13.64 15.86
CA GLU A 97 31.62 12.26 15.84
C GLU A 97 32.97 12.10 16.55
N SER A 98 33.77 13.17 16.67
CA SER A 98 35.10 13.12 17.30
C SER A 98 35.07 12.88 18.82
N PHE A 99 33.89 13.02 19.44
CA PHE A 99 33.67 12.73 20.85
C PHE A 99 33.49 11.25 21.14
N PHE A 100 33.26 10.45 20.11
CA PHE A 100 32.92 9.05 20.23
C PHE A 100 34.02 8.19 19.63
N THR A 101 34.23 7.03 20.22
CA THR A 101 35.06 5.99 19.63
C THR A 101 34.41 5.44 18.38
N ASP A 102 35.22 4.88 17.47
CA ASP A 102 34.71 4.19 16.27
C ASP A 102 33.72 3.07 16.63
N GLU A 103 33.88 2.42 17.80
CA GLU A 103 33.00 1.36 18.25
C GLU A 103 31.65 1.89 18.72
N GLU A 104 31.61 3.03 19.40
CA GLU A 104 30.35 3.70 19.78
C GLU A 104 29.57 4.17 18.56
N LEU A 105 30.25 4.78 17.58
CA LEU A 105 29.62 5.20 16.32
C LEU A 105 29.05 3.99 15.55
N LYS A 106 29.81 2.89 15.44
CA LYS A 106 29.33 1.64 14.84
C LYS A 106 28.18 1.03 15.63
N SER A 107 28.21 1.11 16.96
CA SER A 107 27.14 0.61 17.81
C SER A 107 25.84 1.36 17.54
N ASN A 108 25.88 2.69 17.42
CA ASN A 108 24.73 3.52 17.05
C ASN A 108 24.17 3.16 15.67
N GLU A 109 25.04 2.99 14.67
CA GLU A 109 24.62 2.55 13.33
C GLU A 109 23.96 1.15 13.34
N ARG A 110 24.50 0.22 14.14
CA ARG A 110 23.90 -1.11 14.35
C ARG A 110 22.54 -1.01 15.03
N TYR A 111 22.39 -0.14 16.03
CA TYR A 111 21.11 0.06 16.73
C TYR A 111 20.02 0.57 15.78
N ILE A 112 20.30 1.59 14.96
CA ILE A 112 19.33 2.08 13.96
C ILE A 112 18.98 0.98 12.94
N THR A 113 19.98 0.19 12.53
CA THR A 113 19.77 -0.93 11.62
C THR A 113 18.89 -2.01 12.24
N GLN A 114 19.07 -2.29 13.53
CA GLN A 114 18.25 -3.22 14.30
C GLN A 114 16.80 -2.74 14.37
N LEU A 115 16.53 -1.48 14.75
CA LEU A 115 15.17 -0.93 14.80
C LEU A 115 14.46 -1.02 13.44
N ARG A 116 15.17 -0.73 12.36
CA ARG A 116 14.65 -0.91 10.99
C ARG A 116 14.33 -2.37 10.68
N SER A 117 15.16 -3.31 11.13
CA SER A 117 14.96 -4.75 10.96
C SER A 117 13.75 -5.27 11.74
N GLU A 118 13.58 -4.82 12.99
CA GLU A 118 12.42 -5.13 13.83
C GLU A 118 11.11 -4.70 13.16
N PHE A 119 11.04 -3.44 12.70
CA PHE A 119 9.90 -2.95 11.94
C PHE A 119 9.63 -3.78 10.67
N ASN A 120 10.67 -4.08 9.90
CA ASN A 120 10.51 -4.87 8.67
C ASN A 120 10.00 -6.28 8.94
N THR A 121 10.36 -6.87 10.08
CA THR A 121 9.94 -8.21 10.50
C THR A 121 8.42 -8.26 10.74
N LEU A 122 7.84 -7.20 11.31
CA LEU A 122 6.37 -7.09 11.51
C LEU A 122 5.58 -7.20 10.21
N HIS A 123 6.15 -6.74 9.09
CA HIS A 123 5.51 -6.72 7.77
C HIS A 123 6.02 -7.80 6.81
N LYS A 124 6.91 -8.68 7.27
CA LYS A 124 7.47 -9.76 6.46
C LYS A 124 6.45 -10.90 6.31
N LEU A 125 6.30 -11.43 5.10
CA LEU A 125 5.53 -12.64 4.85
C LEU A 125 6.30 -13.87 5.34
N ASP A 126 5.59 -14.80 5.95
CA ASP A 126 6.13 -16.09 6.38
C ASP A 126 5.86 -17.19 5.33
N PRO A 127 6.41 -18.41 5.49
CA PRO A 127 6.20 -19.50 4.54
C PRO A 127 4.73 -19.89 4.32
N ILE A 128 3.87 -19.73 5.33
CA ILE A 128 2.44 -20.02 5.23
C ILE A 128 1.76 -18.94 4.37
N ASP A 129 2.14 -17.67 4.56
CA ASP A 129 1.64 -16.58 3.71
C ASP A 129 1.97 -16.87 2.23
N TYR A 130 3.22 -17.26 1.92
CA TYR A 130 3.61 -17.63 0.55
C TYR A 130 2.88 -18.86 0.02
N SER A 131 2.68 -19.90 0.83
CA SER A 131 1.98 -21.11 0.40
C SER A 131 0.51 -20.84 0.05
N ILE A 132 -0.16 -19.98 0.83
CA ILE A 132 -1.51 -19.47 0.53
C ILE A 132 -1.52 -18.78 -0.83
N CYS A 133 -0.55 -17.88 -1.07
CA CYS A 133 -0.49 -17.11 -2.32
C CYS A 133 -0.31 -18.00 -3.55
N ILE A 134 0.67 -18.91 -3.47
CA ILE A 134 0.99 -19.83 -4.56
C ILE A 134 -0.19 -20.74 -4.84
N THR A 135 -0.80 -21.32 -3.80
CA THR A 135 -1.96 -22.22 -3.96
C THR A 135 -3.13 -21.50 -4.61
N ALA A 136 -3.47 -20.29 -4.15
CA ALA A 136 -4.58 -19.52 -4.72
C ALA A 136 -4.32 -19.12 -6.18
N GLY A 137 -3.11 -18.62 -6.50
CA GLY A 137 -2.73 -18.22 -7.85
C GLY A 137 -2.72 -19.40 -8.83
N VAL A 138 -2.15 -20.55 -8.44
CA VAL A 138 -2.12 -21.76 -9.27
C VAL A 138 -3.52 -22.34 -9.47
N LEU A 139 -4.34 -22.40 -8.40
CA LEU A 139 -5.72 -22.87 -8.49
C LEU A 139 -6.54 -22.01 -9.46
N ALA A 140 -6.47 -20.68 -9.33
CA ALA A 140 -7.17 -19.77 -10.23
C ALA A 140 -6.68 -19.91 -11.68
N SER A 141 -5.38 -20.08 -11.88
CA SER A 141 -4.80 -20.32 -13.21
C SER A 141 -5.32 -21.60 -13.84
N ALA A 142 -5.44 -22.68 -13.07
CA ALA A 142 -6.00 -23.94 -13.55
C ALA A 142 -7.48 -23.78 -13.94
N VAL A 143 -8.27 -23.04 -13.15
CA VAL A 143 -9.66 -22.71 -13.49
C VAL A 143 -9.75 -21.88 -14.77
N ASP A 144 -8.87 -20.88 -14.96
CA ASP A 144 -8.83 -20.07 -16.18
C ASP A 144 -8.55 -20.92 -17.43
N ILE A 145 -7.55 -21.81 -17.34
CA ILE A 145 -7.12 -22.63 -18.48
C ILE A 145 -8.16 -23.71 -18.80
N PHE A 146 -8.56 -24.51 -17.80
CA PHE A 146 -9.34 -25.73 -18.04
C PHE A 146 -10.85 -25.50 -18.02
N LEU A 147 -11.34 -24.56 -17.21
CA LEU A 147 -12.78 -24.38 -17.00
C LEU A 147 -13.34 -23.15 -17.72
N VAL A 148 -12.62 -22.03 -17.73
CA VAL A 148 -13.02 -20.84 -18.49
C VAL A 148 -12.69 -21.03 -19.98
N GLY A 149 -11.46 -21.42 -20.30
CA GLY A 149 -11.02 -21.70 -21.67
C GLY A 149 -10.93 -20.45 -22.54
N ILE A 150 -10.87 -20.66 -23.86
CA ILE A 150 -10.85 -19.59 -24.88
C ILE A 150 -12.18 -19.67 -25.65
N PRO A 151 -12.90 -18.54 -25.84
CA PRO A 151 -14.14 -18.54 -26.58
C PRO A 151 -13.90 -18.82 -28.07
N GLN A 152 -14.80 -19.60 -28.67
CA GLN A 152 -14.78 -20.00 -30.06
C GLN A 152 -16.19 -20.01 -30.63
N LYS A 153 -16.35 -19.52 -31.85
CA LYS A 153 -17.60 -19.64 -32.58
C LYS A 153 -17.76 -21.04 -33.15
N THR A 154 -18.87 -21.69 -32.82
CA THR A 154 -19.29 -22.99 -33.37
C THR A 154 -20.62 -22.84 -34.11
N LYS A 155 -21.10 -23.93 -34.73
CA LYS A 155 -22.42 -23.96 -35.37
C LYS A 155 -23.58 -23.78 -34.38
N GLU A 156 -23.33 -24.07 -33.10
CA GLU A 156 -24.31 -24.01 -32.01
C GLU A 156 -24.22 -22.69 -31.23
N GLY A 157 -23.35 -21.76 -31.65
CA GLY A 157 -23.10 -20.49 -30.96
C GLY A 157 -21.68 -20.37 -30.42
N ILE A 158 -21.46 -19.45 -29.48
CA ILE A 158 -20.15 -19.26 -28.85
C ILE A 158 -19.98 -20.30 -27.72
N GLN A 159 -18.93 -21.11 -27.82
CA GLN A 159 -18.54 -22.11 -26.83
C GLN A 159 -17.13 -21.81 -26.30
N ALA A 160 -16.83 -22.26 -25.10
CA ALA A 160 -15.52 -22.15 -24.45
C ALA A 160 -15.30 -23.36 -23.53
N GLY A 161 -14.66 -23.17 -22.38
CA GLY A 161 -14.52 -24.23 -21.36
C GLY A 161 -15.84 -24.55 -20.64
N PRO A 162 -15.91 -25.67 -19.91
CA PRO A 162 -17.13 -26.15 -19.27
C PRO A 162 -17.82 -25.13 -18.34
N LEU A 163 -17.05 -24.36 -17.57
CA LEU A 163 -17.60 -23.33 -16.69
C LEU A 163 -18.16 -22.15 -17.47
N SER A 164 -17.45 -21.71 -18.51
CA SER A 164 -17.96 -20.65 -19.40
C SER A 164 -19.27 -21.06 -20.07
N ASN A 165 -19.37 -22.31 -20.54
CA ASN A 165 -20.59 -22.82 -21.17
C ASN A 165 -21.74 -22.90 -20.16
N TYR A 166 -21.45 -23.36 -18.93
CA TYR A 166 -22.42 -23.35 -17.85
C TYR A 166 -22.92 -21.93 -17.52
N ILE A 167 -22.03 -20.95 -17.43
CA ILE A 167 -22.41 -19.56 -17.17
C ILE A 167 -23.28 -19.01 -18.30
N ARG A 168 -22.90 -19.25 -19.56
CA ARG A 168 -23.71 -18.85 -20.73
C ARG A 168 -25.11 -19.46 -20.67
N GLN A 169 -25.22 -20.75 -20.37
CA GLN A 169 -26.50 -21.41 -20.19
C GLN A 169 -27.33 -20.77 -19.06
N LYS A 170 -26.72 -20.39 -17.93
CA LYS A 170 -27.42 -19.69 -16.85
C LYS A 170 -27.93 -18.32 -17.24
N PHE A 171 -27.22 -17.60 -18.10
CA PHE A 171 -27.76 -16.38 -18.69
C PHE A 171 -28.96 -16.67 -19.58
N ASP A 172 -28.87 -17.67 -20.46
CA ASP A 172 -29.95 -18.03 -21.39
C ASP A 172 -31.22 -18.49 -20.65
N GLU A 173 -31.07 -19.24 -19.54
CA GLU A 173 -32.17 -19.63 -18.64
C GLU A 173 -32.78 -18.42 -17.89
N ALA A 174 -31.95 -17.48 -17.44
CA ALA A 174 -32.41 -16.33 -16.66
C ALA A 174 -33.15 -15.28 -17.53
N ILE A 175 -32.79 -15.17 -18.81
CA ILE A 175 -33.37 -14.21 -19.75
C ILE A 175 -33.67 -14.93 -21.07
N PRO A 176 -34.78 -15.70 -21.12
CA PRO A 176 -35.17 -16.44 -22.32
C PRO A 176 -35.64 -15.51 -23.45
N SER A 177 -35.73 -16.04 -24.66
CA SER A 177 -36.04 -15.26 -25.88
C SER A 177 -37.35 -14.47 -25.81
N GLU A 178 -38.38 -14.99 -25.14
CA GLU A 178 -39.65 -14.31 -24.92
C GLU A 178 -39.46 -13.05 -24.07
N LYS A 179 -38.62 -13.15 -23.02
CA LYS A 179 -38.33 -12.05 -22.11
C LYS A 179 -37.46 -10.99 -22.78
N ILE A 180 -36.51 -11.39 -23.63
CA ILE A 180 -35.74 -10.44 -24.46
C ILE A 180 -36.69 -9.58 -25.30
N LYS A 181 -37.64 -10.21 -26.01
CA LYS A 181 -38.63 -9.48 -26.83
C LYS A 181 -39.51 -8.53 -26.01
N GLU A 182 -39.82 -8.88 -24.76
CA GLU A 182 -40.55 -7.99 -23.85
C GLU A 182 -39.70 -6.78 -23.46
N LEU A 183 -38.44 -7.02 -23.07
CA LEU A 183 -37.48 -6.00 -22.66
C LEU A 183 -37.17 -5.02 -23.81
N GLU A 184 -36.92 -5.52 -25.02
CA GLU A 184 -36.66 -4.70 -26.22
C GLU A 184 -37.83 -3.75 -26.53
N LYS A 185 -39.07 -4.21 -26.33
CA LYS A 185 -40.27 -3.37 -26.54
C LYS A 185 -40.42 -2.31 -25.47
N LYS A 186 -40.11 -2.65 -24.23
CA LYS A 186 -40.31 -1.80 -23.05
C LYS A 186 -39.20 -0.75 -22.89
N PHE A 187 -37.96 -1.15 -23.15
CA PHE A 187 -36.76 -0.38 -22.87
C PHE A 187 -36.11 0.14 -24.15
N LYS A 188 -36.87 0.89 -24.96
CA LYS A 188 -36.35 1.57 -26.14
C LYS A 188 -35.46 2.75 -25.75
N VAL A 189 -34.36 2.93 -26.48
CA VAL A 189 -33.37 3.96 -26.21
C VAL A 189 -32.93 4.63 -27.52
N PRO A 190 -32.51 5.90 -27.48
CA PRO A 190 -32.11 6.62 -28.69
C PRO A 190 -30.77 6.15 -29.25
N TYR A 191 -29.94 5.46 -28.45
CA TYR A 191 -28.60 5.06 -28.83
C TYR A 191 -28.48 3.64 -29.46
N ASP A 192 -29.62 3.05 -29.84
CA ASP A 192 -29.76 1.75 -30.52
C ASP A 192 -29.87 1.77 -32.09
N PRO A 193 -29.40 2.80 -32.84
CA PRO A 193 -29.31 2.69 -34.31
C PRO A 193 -28.39 1.54 -34.75
N SER A 194 -28.95 0.58 -35.49
CA SER A 194 -28.20 -0.56 -36.02
C SER A 194 -27.38 -0.23 -37.28
N THR A 195 -27.69 0.87 -37.97
CA THR A 195 -27.03 1.30 -39.22
C THR A 195 -27.05 2.82 -39.33
N ASN A 196 -26.33 3.36 -40.32
CA ASN A 196 -26.26 4.80 -40.60
C ASN A 196 -27.51 5.38 -41.30
N HIS A 197 -28.54 4.58 -41.61
CA HIS A 197 -29.67 5.04 -42.45
C HIS A 197 -30.45 6.24 -41.89
N ASN A 198 -30.57 6.34 -40.55
CA ASN A 198 -31.32 7.40 -39.87
C ASN A 198 -30.41 8.33 -39.07
N LEU A 199 -29.13 8.40 -39.42
CA LEU A 199 -28.14 9.22 -38.74
C LEU A 199 -27.78 10.45 -39.58
N ASN A 200 -27.65 11.60 -38.91
CA ASN A 200 -27.23 12.86 -39.52
C ASN A 200 -25.73 12.85 -39.84
N GLU A 201 -24.94 12.18 -38.99
CA GLU A 201 -23.50 12.02 -39.16
C GLU A 201 -23.18 10.53 -39.30
N TYR A 202 -22.42 10.19 -40.35
CA TYR A 202 -22.01 8.81 -40.61
C TYR A 202 -21.00 8.32 -39.57
N VAL A 203 -21.28 7.18 -38.94
CA VAL A 203 -20.40 6.48 -38.00
C VAL A 203 -19.78 5.29 -38.71
N ASP A 204 -18.47 5.36 -38.98
CA ASP A 204 -17.73 4.28 -39.61
C ASP A 204 -17.62 3.04 -38.70
N GLY A 205 -17.79 1.85 -39.27
CA GLY A 205 -17.85 0.58 -38.55
C GLY A 205 -19.23 0.23 -37.95
N LEU A 206 -20.19 1.16 -37.94
CA LEU A 206 -21.54 0.91 -37.45
C LEU A 206 -22.28 -0.08 -38.36
N SER A 207 -22.80 -1.17 -37.78
CA SER A 207 -23.56 -2.21 -38.47
C SER A 207 -24.42 -2.98 -37.48
N SER A 208 -25.37 -3.78 -37.97
CA SER A 208 -26.22 -4.62 -37.11
C SER A 208 -25.41 -5.55 -36.21
N TRP A 209 -24.20 -5.92 -36.60
CA TRP A 209 -23.27 -6.75 -35.84
C TRP A 209 -22.43 -5.97 -34.83
N PHE A 210 -22.11 -4.70 -35.08
CA PHE A 210 -21.15 -3.92 -34.29
C PHE A 210 -21.73 -2.66 -33.64
N HIS A 211 -23.03 -2.37 -33.78
CA HIS A 211 -23.63 -1.16 -33.19
C HIS A 211 -23.41 -1.10 -31.68
N ARG A 212 -23.57 -2.21 -30.95
CA ARG A 212 -23.30 -2.28 -29.50
C ARG A 212 -21.83 -2.09 -29.13
N TYR A 213 -20.93 -2.45 -30.03
CA TYR A 213 -19.49 -2.25 -29.82
C TYR A 213 -19.08 -0.80 -30.02
N HIS A 214 -19.74 -0.07 -30.93
CA HIS A 214 -19.42 1.31 -31.26
C HIS A 214 -20.18 2.32 -30.39
N SER A 215 -21.42 2.03 -30.06
CA SER A 215 -22.29 2.87 -29.24
C SER A 215 -21.89 2.77 -27.76
N LEU A 216 -21.62 3.93 -27.13
CA LEU A 216 -21.23 3.97 -25.71
C LEU A 216 -22.39 3.61 -24.78
N GLY A 217 -23.62 3.70 -25.25
CA GLY A 217 -24.82 3.36 -24.50
C GLY A 217 -24.95 1.86 -24.17
N HIS A 218 -24.35 0.97 -24.98
CA HIS A 218 -24.39 -0.48 -24.75
C HIS A 218 -23.21 -1.00 -23.93
N ASP A 219 -22.25 -0.16 -23.52
CA ASP A 219 -21.18 -0.61 -22.63
C ASP A 219 -21.74 -0.85 -21.21
N PRO A 220 -21.44 -1.99 -20.55
CA PRO A 220 -21.97 -2.29 -19.22
C PRO A 220 -21.64 -1.26 -18.11
N ILE A 221 -20.61 -0.44 -18.29
CA ILE A 221 -20.27 0.66 -17.36
C ILE A 221 -20.58 2.02 -18.00
N LEU A 222 -20.10 2.26 -19.22
CA LEU A 222 -20.25 3.57 -19.87
C LEU A 222 -21.70 3.86 -20.24
N GLY A 223 -22.54 2.84 -20.42
CA GLY A 223 -23.98 2.99 -20.66
C GLY A 223 -24.70 3.74 -19.54
N PHE A 224 -24.27 3.58 -18.28
CA PHE A 224 -24.86 4.34 -17.16
C PHE A 224 -24.43 5.82 -17.12
N ILE A 225 -23.44 6.21 -17.93
CA ILE A 225 -23.02 7.60 -18.10
C ILE A 225 -23.55 8.14 -19.42
N PHE A 226 -23.08 7.58 -20.53
CA PHE A 226 -23.41 8.02 -21.88
C PHE A 226 -24.81 7.60 -22.31
N GLY A 227 -25.26 6.39 -21.98
CA GLY A 227 -26.63 5.97 -22.29
C GLY A 227 -27.68 6.77 -21.53
N VAL A 228 -27.41 7.11 -20.26
CA VAL A 228 -28.27 8.02 -19.47
C VAL A 228 -28.28 9.43 -20.08
N PHE A 229 -27.11 9.96 -20.41
CA PHE A 229 -26.99 11.26 -21.10
C PHE A 229 -27.75 11.27 -22.43
N ASP A 230 -27.57 10.24 -23.25
CA ASP A 230 -28.19 10.09 -24.56
C ASP A 230 -29.72 10.02 -24.45
N ILE A 231 -30.27 9.28 -23.48
CA ILE A 231 -31.72 9.24 -23.20
C ILE A 231 -32.24 10.62 -22.78
N MET A 232 -31.52 11.31 -21.89
CA MET A 232 -31.94 12.60 -21.37
C MET A 232 -31.82 13.75 -22.37
N THR A 233 -31.12 13.53 -23.48
CA THR A 233 -30.86 14.57 -24.49
C THR A 233 -31.32 14.20 -25.90
N GLY A 234 -31.89 13.01 -26.10
CA GLY A 234 -32.35 12.54 -27.42
C GLY A 234 -31.20 12.23 -28.37
N ARG A 235 -30.04 11.86 -27.83
CA ARG A 235 -28.79 11.71 -28.57
C ARG A 235 -28.37 10.26 -28.73
N PHE A 236 -27.42 10.07 -29.62
CA PHE A 236 -26.68 8.85 -29.83
C PHE A 236 -25.20 9.19 -29.82
N THR A 237 -24.45 8.58 -28.91
CA THR A 237 -23.01 8.79 -28.78
C THR A 237 -22.23 7.49 -29.06
N ALA A 238 -21.34 7.53 -30.04
CA ALA A 238 -20.53 6.40 -30.48
C ALA A 238 -19.06 6.77 -30.72
N ILE A 239 -18.19 5.75 -30.72
CA ILE A 239 -16.81 5.87 -31.18
C ILE A 239 -16.69 5.06 -32.47
N ASP A 240 -16.38 5.73 -33.59
CA ASP A 240 -16.28 5.07 -34.89
C ASP A 240 -15.00 4.23 -35.04
N LYS A 241 -14.85 3.58 -36.20
CA LYS A 241 -13.69 2.74 -36.49
C LYS A 241 -12.35 3.48 -36.43
N SER A 242 -12.34 4.77 -36.76
CA SER A 242 -11.15 5.63 -36.74
C SER A 242 -10.82 6.20 -35.35
N GLY A 243 -11.67 5.92 -34.36
CA GLY A 243 -11.53 6.47 -33.00
C GLY A 243 -12.12 7.86 -32.84
N LYS A 244 -12.88 8.37 -33.81
CA LYS A 244 -13.62 9.63 -33.69
C LYS A 244 -14.84 9.41 -32.80
N ILE A 245 -15.05 10.34 -31.86
CA ILE A 245 -16.27 10.36 -31.04
C ILE A 245 -17.31 11.16 -31.83
N ILE A 246 -18.47 10.57 -32.04
CA ILE A 246 -19.61 11.18 -32.71
C ILE A 246 -20.76 11.19 -31.72
N SER A 247 -21.34 12.37 -31.50
CA SER A 247 -22.56 12.53 -30.71
C SER A 247 -23.53 13.36 -31.52
N GLN A 248 -24.72 12.83 -31.78
CA GLN A 248 -25.70 13.45 -32.66
C GLN A 248 -27.12 13.29 -32.11
N VAL A 249 -28.01 14.23 -32.43
CA VAL A 249 -29.44 14.13 -32.08
C VAL A 249 -30.10 13.15 -33.06
N VAL A 250 -30.85 12.19 -32.52
CA VAL A 250 -31.48 11.11 -33.28
C VAL A 250 -32.96 10.91 -32.96
N GLY A 251 -33.47 11.58 -31.92
CA GLY A 251 -34.88 11.55 -31.57
C GLY A 251 -35.21 12.52 -30.44
N ASP A 252 -36.49 12.60 -30.12
CA ASP A 252 -36.98 13.45 -29.02
C ASP A 252 -36.79 12.77 -27.66
N VAL A 253 -36.63 13.58 -26.62
CA VAL A 253 -36.59 13.11 -25.24
C VAL A 253 -38.01 12.70 -24.81
N PRO A 254 -38.22 11.48 -24.28
CA PRO A 254 -39.55 11.06 -23.84
C PRO A 254 -40.12 11.98 -22.74
N GLU A 255 -41.41 12.28 -22.82
CA GLU A 255 -42.07 13.16 -21.85
C GLU A 255 -41.98 12.59 -20.43
N GLY A 256 -41.61 13.45 -19.47
CA GLY A 256 -41.45 13.05 -18.06
C GLY A 256 -40.22 12.17 -17.78
N MET A 257 -39.25 12.10 -18.69
CA MET A 257 -37.96 11.44 -18.48
C MET A 257 -37.15 12.17 -17.41
N ASN A 258 -36.67 11.44 -16.41
CA ASN A 258 -35.77 11.94 -15.37
C ASN A 258 -34.58 11.00 -15.19
N ILE A 259 -33.61 11.40 -14.38
CA ILE A 259 -32.37 10.64 -14.18
C ILE A 259 -32.61 9.18 -13.72
N PHE A 260 -33.54 8.95 -12.78
CA PHE A 260 -33.83 7.60 -12.27
C PHE A 260 -34.51 6.73 -13.33
N LYS A 261 -35.44 7.31 -14.09
CA LYS A 261 -36.08 6.63 -15.23
C LYS A 261 -35.07 6.30 -16.32
N ALA A 262 -34.16 7.23 -16.64
CA ALA A 262 -33.11 7.00 -17.62
C ALA A 262 -32.16 5.88 -17.17
N ILE A 263 -31.75 5.85 -15.90
CA ILE A 263 -30.95 4.75 -15.32
C ILE A 263 -31.68 3.41 -15.44
N ALA A 264 -32.97 3.36 -15.07
CA ALA A 264 -33.77 2.15 -15.21
C ALA A 264 -33.94 1.71 -16.67
N GLN A 265 -34.04 2.67 -17.58
CA GLN A 265 -34.16 2.43 -19.02
C GLN A 265 -32.87 1.84 -19.59
N VAL A 266 -31.69 2.39 -19.23
CA VAL A 266 -30.38 1.81 -19.57
C VAL A 266 -30.27 0.39 -19.04
N PHE A 267 -30.58 0.17 -17.75
CA PHE A 267 -30.50 -1.15 -17.15
C PHE A 267 -31.36 -2.17 -17.89
N GLY A 268 -32.62 -1.83 -18.16
CA GLY A 268 -33.56 -2.71 -18.88
C GLY A 268 -33.14 -2.98 -20.32
N HIS A 269 -32.58 -1.98 -21.01
CA HIS A 269 -32.09 -2.13 -22.38
C HIS A 269 -30.83 -3.01 -22.45
N LEU A 270 -29.85 -2.79 -21.57
CA LEU A 270 -28.68 -3.64 -21.46
C LEU A 270 -29.09 -5.09 -21.16
N GLN A 271 -30.10 -5.29 -20.30
CA GLN A 271 -30.61 -6.62 -19.98
C GLN A 271 -31.16 -7.37 -21.21
N SER A 272 -31.86 -6.71 -22.14
CA SER A 272 -32.27 -7.33 -23.41
C SER A 272 -31.08 -7.78 -24.25
N ASP A 273 -29.99 -7.02 -24.22
CA ASP A 273 -28.85 -7.24 -25.10
C ASP A 273 -27.89 -8.36 -24.66
N VAL A 274 -27.88 -8.75 -23.37
CA VAL A 274 -26.96 -9.76 -22.83
C VAL A 274 -26.99 -11.09 -23.59
N ASN A 275 -28.19 -11.53 -24.02
CA ASN A 275 -28.42 -12.84 -24.64
C ASN A 275 -28.68 -12.80 -26.15
N THR A 276 -28.45 -11.65 -26.76
CA THR A 276 -28.51 -11.54 -28.22
C THR A 276 -27.28 -12.19 -28.85
N SER A 277 -27.31 -12.42 -30.16
CA SER A 277 -26.27 -13.19 -30.88
C SER A 277 -24.83 -12.67 -30.67
N MET A 278 -24.64 -11.36 -30.59
CA MET A 278 -23.35 -10.71 -30.35
C MET A 278 -23.10 -10.36 -28.88
N GLY A 279 -24.15 -10.36 -28.05
CA GLY A 279 -24.07 -9.95 -26.65
C GLY A 279 -23.64 -8.49 -26.44
N LEU A 280 -23.46 -8.13 -25.18
CA LEU A 280 -22.84 -6.85 -24.79
C LEU A 280 -21.31 -6.92 -24.89
N PRO A 281 -20.62 -5.80 -25.17
CA PRO A 281 -19.17 -5.74 -25.07
C PRO A 281 -18.72 -5.97 -23.61
N VAL A 282 -17.46 -6.36 -23.44
CA VAL A 282 -16.81 -6.36 -22.11
C VAL A 282 -16.80 -4.93 -21.55
N PRO A 283 -16.92 -4.71 -20.23
CA PRO A 283 -16.95 -3.37 -19.68
C PRO A 283 -15.73 -2.54 -20.07
N LEU A 284 -15.97 -1.30 -20.52
CA LEU A 284 -14.99 -0.34 -21.06
C LEU A 284 -14.38 -0.72 -22.40
N MET A 285 -14.79 -1.82 -23.02
CA MET A 285 -14.18 -2.32 -24.25
C MET A 285 -14.42 -1.39 -25.44
N THR A 286 -15.52 -0.62 -25.45
CA THR A 286 -15.81 0.37 -26.49
C THR A 286 -14.71 1.44 -26.59
N LEU A 287 -14.03 1.77 -25.48
CA LEU A 287 -12.94 2.76 -25.46
C LEU A 287 -11.71 2.30 -26.25
N PHE A 288 -11.55 1.00 -26.49
CA PHE A 288 -10.41 0.49 -27.28
C PHE A 288 -10.46 0.99 -28.72
N ASN A 289 -11.62 1.42 -29.24
CA ASN A 289 -11.68 2.12 -30.52
C ASN A 289 -10.85 3.43 -30.54
N LYS A 290 -10.42 3.99 -29.40
CA LYS A 290 -9.51 5.14 -29.36
C LYS A 290 -8.04 4.75 -29.55
N PHE A 291 -7.69 3.47 -29.42
CA PHE A 291 -6.31 2.99 -29.47
C PHE A 291 -5.92 2.56 -30.90
N GLN A 292 -5.79 3.55 -31.76
CA GLN A 292 -5.44 3.41 -33.18
C GLN A 292 -3.93 3.20 -33.42
N PHE A 293 -3.25 2.58 -32.46
CA PHE A 293 -1.82 2.31 -32.50
C PHE A 293 -1.55 0.84 -32.16
N GLY A 294 -0.33 0.39 -32.41
CA GLY A 294 0.08 -1.01 -32.30
C GLY A 294 0.22 -1.66 -33.67
N SER A 295 1.00 -2.74 -33.71
CA SER A 295 1.27 -3.54 -34.92
C SER A 295 1.24 -5.00 -34.48
N ILE A 296 0.04 -5.59 -34.43
CA ILE A 296 -0.19 -6.91 -33.83
C ILE A 296 -0.52 -7.92 -34.92
N GLY A 297 0.24 -9.02 -34.94
CA GLY A 297 0.06 -10.12 -35.89
C GLY A 297 0.52 -9.79 -37.32
N PRO A 298 0.36 -10.74 -38.26
CA PRO A 298 0.82 -10.60 -39.64
C PRO A 298 0.19 -9.43 -40.39
N ASP A 299 -1.06 -9.09 -40.04
CA ASP A 299 -1.83 -8.03 -40.69
C ASP A 299 -1.56 -6.63 -40.10
N ASN A 300 -0.59 -6.51 -39.18
CA ASN A 300 -0.22 -5.26 -38.49
C ASN A 300 -1.42 -4.54 -37.87
N LEU A 301 -2.30 -5.29 -37.22
CA LEU A 301 -3.54 -4.75 -36.65
C LEU A 301 -3.24 -3.79 -35.51
N SER A 302 -3.99 -2.70 -35.46
CA SER A 302 -4.04 -1.80 -34.30
C SER A 302 -4.73 -2.47 -33.09
N ILE A 303 -4.53 -1.93 -31.89
CA ILE A 303 -5.23 -2.41 -30.68
C ILE A 303 -6.75 -2.32 -30.86
N ALA A 304 -7.25 -1.25 -31.49
CA ALA A 304 -8.67 -1.07 -31.80
C ALA A 304 -9.22 -2.21 -32.67
N GLU A 305 -8.48 -2.63 -33.69
CA GLU A 305 -8.88 -3.71 -34.59
C GLU A 305 -8.82 -5.07 -33.91
N VAL A 306 -7.80 -5.33 -33.10
CA VAL A 306 -7.71 -6.54 -32.29
C VAL A 306 -8.88 -6.64 -31.32
N ALA A 307 -9.18 -5.58 -30.57
CA ALA A 307 -10.31 -5.57 -29.64
C ALA A 307 -11.64 -5.82 -30.37
N ARG A 308 -11.87 -5.15 -31.50
CA ARG A 308 -13.09 -5.40 -32.30
C ARG A 308 -13.17 -6.84 -32.79
N GLY A 309 -12.05 -7.40 -33.25
CA GLY A 309 -11.95 -8.80 -33.65
C GLY A 309 -12.24 -9.76 -32.49
N MET A 310 -11.75 -9.45 -31.29
CA MET A 310 -12.05 -10.23 -30.09
C MET A 310 -13.55 -10.24 -29.78
N TYR A 311 -14.20 -9.06 -29.77
CA TYR A 311 -15.65 -8.96 -29.58
C TYR A 311 -16.39 -9.75 -30.67
N ALA A 312 -15.95 -9.61 -31.93
CA ALA A 312 -16.50 -10.34 -33.06
C ALA A 312 -16.42 -11.86 -32.89
N GLN A 313 -15.50 -12.39 -32.09
CA GLN A 313 -15.30 -13.83 -31.88
C GLN A 313 -15.85 -14.34 -30.54
N GLY A 314 -16.64 -13.53 -29.83
CA GLY A 314 -17.33 -13.94 -28.61
C GLY A 314 -16.61 -13.58 -27.31
N TYR A 315 -15.67 -12.63 -27.37
CA TYR A 315 -15.14 -11.94 -26.19
C TYR A 315 -16.16 -10.90 -25.70
N ASP A 316 -17.28 -11.41 -25.18
CA ASP A 316 -18.46 -10.64 -24.79
C ASP A 316 -18.59 -10.54 -23.25
N PHE A 317 -19.65 -9.85 -22.79
CA PHE A 317 -19.95 -9.70 -21.37
C PHE A 317 -20.15 -11.05 -20.64
N LYS A 318 -20.73 -12.07 -21.30
CA LYS A 318 -20.90 -13.41 -20.70
C LYS A 318 -19.55 -14.08 -20.47
N HIS A 319 -18.61 -13.92 -21.40
CA HIS A 319 -17.24 -14.37 -21.22
C HIS A 319 -16.52 -13.58 -20.11
N PHE A 320 -16.73 -12.27 -20.01
CA PHE A 320 -16.21 -11.46 -18.91
C PHE A 320 -16.66 -11.98 -17.53
N CYS A 321 -17.94 -12.34 -17.38
CA CYS A 321 -18.42 -12.97 -16.14
C CYS A 321 -17.71 -14.30 -15.85
N SER A 322 -17.36 -15.06 -16.89
CA SER A 322 -16.64 -16.33 -16.75
C SER A 322 -15.18 -16.12 -16.34
N MET A 323 -14.48 -15.19 -16.98
CA MET A 323 -13.10 -14.80 -16.66
C MET A 323 -12.96 -14.23 -15.24
N SER A 324 -14.02 -13.61 -14.72
CA SER A 324 -14.06 -13.05 -13.36
C SER A 324 -13.93 -14.14 -12.27
N ILE A 325 -14.30 -15.40 -12.57
CA ILE A 325 -14.31 -16.47 -11.57
C ILE A 325 -12.90 -16.79 -11.04
N PRO A 326 -11.87 -17.04 -11.89
CA PRO A 326 -10.48 -17.14 -11.43
C PRO A 326 -10.04 -16.01 -10.48
N THR A 327 -10.32 -14.76 -10.86
CA THR A 327 -9.96 -13.58 -10.06
C THR A 327 -10.70 -13.57 -8.71
N MET A 328 -11.98 -13.92 -8.69
CA MET A 328 -12.76 -14.07 -7.45
C MET A 328 -12.25 -15.19 -6.55
N ILE A 329 -11.79 -16.31 -7.13
CA ILE A 329 -11.19 -17.41 -6.35
C ILE A 329 -9.96 -16.92 -5.58
N ILE A 330 -9.08 -16.14 -6.22
CA ILE A 330 -7.92 -15.54 -5.54
C ILE A 330 -8.37 -14.69 -4.35
N GLU A 331 -9.31 -13.77 -4.59
CA GLU A 331 -9.82 -12.87 -3.56
C GLU A 331 -10.42 -13.63 -2.38
N VAL A 332 -11.25 -14.65 -2.64
CA VAL A 332 -11.91 -15.43 -1.59
C VAL A 332 -10.90 -16.30 -0.84
N VAL A 333 -10.09 -17.08 -1.54
CA VAL A 333 -9.16 -18.04 -0.92
C VAL A 333 -8.10 -17.32 -0.09
N VAL A 334 -7.46 -16.29 -0.64
CA VAL A 334 -6.40 -15.54 0.08
C VAL A 334 -6.98 -14.87 1.32
N ARG A 335 -8.13 -14.18 1.20
CA ARG A 335 -8.76 -13.47 2.33
C ARG A 335 -9.24 -14.44 3.40
N PHE A 336 -9.84 -15.56 3.01
CA PHE A 336 -10.32 -16.58 3.93
C PHE A 336 -9.16 -17.22 4.70
N LEU A 337 -8.13 -17.71 4.00
CA LEU A 337 -6.99 -18.36 4.64
C LEU A 337 -6.15 -17.38 5.47
N TYR A 338 -6.04 -16.12 5.04
CA TYR A 338 -5.45 -15.07 5.85
C TYR A 338 -6.22 -14.86 7.16
N CYS A 339 -7.56 -14.80 7.11
CA CYS A 339 -8.40 -14.68 8.30
C CYS A 339 -8.20 -15.88 9.25
N VAL A 340 -8.23 -17.10 8.71
CA VAL A 340 -7.99 -18.34 9.49
C VAL A 340 -6.63 -18.31 10.17
N LYS A 341 -5.57 -17.94 9.45
CA LYS A 341 -4.21 -17.82 9.99
C LYS A 341 -4.12 -16.81 11.13
N ARG A 342 -4.73 -15.63 10.95
CA ARG A 342 -4.74 -14.58 11.98
C ARG A 342 -5.45 -15.04 13.26
N LEU A 343 -6.56 -15.78 13.11
CA LEU A 343 -7.25 -16.38 14.25
C LEU A 343 -6.38 -17.42 14.96
N SER A 344 -5.64 -18.26 14.22
CA SER A 344 -4.73 -19.24 14.82
C SER A 344 -3.52 -18.61 15.52
N GLU A 345 -3.11 -17.40 15.11
CA GLU A 345 -2.08 -16.59 15.77
C GLU A 345 -2.60 -15.89 17.04
N GLY A 346 -3.88 -16.09 17.41
CA GLY A 346 -4.49 -15.53 18.62
C GLY A 346 -5.13 -14.14 18.44
N HIS A 347 -5.26 -13.64 17.20
CA HIS A 347 -5.97 -12.39 16.95
C HIS A 347 -7.50 -12.57 17.08
N THR A 348 -8.20 -11.50 17.44
CA THR A 348 -9.67 -11.52 17.50
C THR A 348 -10.28 -11.62 16.10
N LEU A 349 -11.55 -12.05 16.00
CA LEU A 349 -12.27 -12.08 14.73
C LEU A 349 -12.40 -10.68 14.11
N LYS A 350 -12.70 -9.67 14.93
CA LYS A 350 -12.72 -8.26 14.51
C LYS A 350 -11.37 -7.85 13.93
N ASP A 351 -10.29 -8.42 14.46
CA ASP A 351 -8.93 -8.16 13.98
C ASP A 351 -8.46 -8.92 12.76
N SER A 352 -9.23 -9.92 12.38
CA SER A 352 -8.91 -10.85 11.30
C SER A 352 -9.78 -10.65 10.08
N ILE A 353 -10.81 -9.77 10.14
CA ILE A 353 -11.69 -9.48 9.02
C ILE A 353 -10.85 -9.01 7.83
N PRO A 354 -10.84 -9.76 6.71
CA PRO A 354 -9.91 -9.55 5.63
C PRO A 354 -10.44 -8.50 4.65
N VAL A 355 -10.86 -7.34 5.16
CA VAL A 355 -11.35 -6.20 4.37
C VAL A 355 -10.60 -4.95 4.76
N ASN A 356 -10.13 -4.20 3.76
CA ASN A 356 -9.49 -2.91 4.01
C ASN A 356 -10.60 -1.90 4.31
N ILE A 357 -10.73 -1.51 5.58
CA ILE A 357 -11.61 -0.41 6.02
C ILE A 357 -10.75 0.86 6.06
N ILE A 358 -11.37 2.04 5.91
CA ILE A 358 -10.70 3.36 5.84
C ILE A 358 -9.63 3.53 6.94
N ASN A 359 -9.84 2.97 8.14
CA ASN A 359 -8.92 3.06 9.28
C ASN A 359 -8.16 1.76 9.61
N ARG A 360 -8.27 0.73 8.76
CA ARG A 360 -7.65 -0.59 8.98
C ARG A 360 -7.05 -1.09 7.67
N ARG A 361 -5.79 -0.75 7.43
CA ARG A 361 -5.02 -1.33 6.32
C ARG A 361 -4.32 -2.59 6.77
N MET A 362 -4.34 -3.62 5.93
CA MET A 362 -3.63 -4.88 6.16
C MET A 362 -2.58 -5.06 5.07
N PRO A 363 -1.37 -4.47 5.22
CA PRO A 363 -0.37 -4.47 4.16
C PRO A 363 0.11 -5.86 3.75
N LYS A 364 0.16 -6.81 4.70
CA LYS A 364 0.46 -8.22 4.41
C LYS A 364 -0.57 -8.83 3.46
N LEU A 365 -1.86 -8.68 3.77
CA LEU A 365 -2.95 -9.18 2.92
C LEU A 365 -2.88 -8.56 1.51
N GLN A 366 -2.61 -7.26 1.40
CA GLN A 366 -2.44 -6.60 0.09
C GLN A 366 -1.25 -7.19 -0.69
N THR A 367 -0.12 -7.42 -0.04
CA THR A 367 1.04 -8.06 -0.66
C THR A 367 0.71 -9.50 -1.10
N MET A 368 -0.02 -10.25 -0.28
CA MET A 368 -0.45 -11.61 -0.62
C MET A 368 -1.35 -11.64 -1.85
N LEU A 369 -2.36 -10.77 -1.91
CA LEU A 369 -3.24 -10.63 -3.07
C LEU A 369 -2.46 -10.25 -4.33
N PHE A 370 -1.51 -9.30 -4.20
CA PHE A 370 -0.62 -8.94 -5.29
C PHE A 370 0.18 -10.14 -5.82
N ILE A 371 0.76 -10.96 -4.95
CA ILE A 371 1.53 -12.15 -5.35
C ILE A 371 0.62 -13.15 -6.07
N SER A 372 -0.53 -13.49 -5.51
CA SER A 372 -1.47 -14.44 -6.12
C SER A 372 -1.93 -14.00 -7.52
N HIS A 373 -2.30 -12.72 -7.66
CA HIS A 373 -2.68 -12.16 -8.96
C HIS A 373 -1.50 -12.08 -9.93
N SER A 374 -0.28 -11.83 -9.45
CA SER A 374 0.93 -11.86 -10.28
C SER A 374 1.19 -13.26 -10.85
N ILE A 375 0.99 -14.31 -10.04
CA ILE A 375 1.12 -15.71 -10.50
C ILE A 375 0.09 -16.00 -11.58
N CYS A 376 -1.19 -15.68 -11.33
CA CYS A 376 -2.27 -15.94 -12.28
C CYS A 376 -2.11 -15.15 -13.58
N THR A 377 -1.71 -13.88 -13.49
CA THR A 377 -1.40 -13.02 -14.64
C THR A 377 -0.20 -13.56 -15.42
N GLY A 378 0.85 -14.03 -14.74
CA GLY A 378 2.00 -14.66 -15.39
C GLY A 378 1.62 -15.90 -16.18
N VAL A 379 0.78 -16.77 -15.61
CA VAL A 379 0.27 -17.96 -16.29
C VAL A 379 -0.65 -17.58 -17.46
N ASN A 380 -1.55 -16.60 -17.30
CA ASN A 380 -2.38 -16.11 -18.39
C ASN A 380 -1.54 -15.46 -19.52
N GLY A 381 -0.50 -14.71 -19.17
CA GLY A 381 0.48 -14.20 -20.13
C GLY A 381 1.17 -15.34 -20.91
N GLY A 382 1.53 -16.42 -20.22
CA GLY A 382 2.01 -17.65 -20.85
C GLY A 382 0.96 -18.27 -21.78
N LYS A 383 -0.30 -18.39 -21.34
CA LYS A 383 -1.43 -18.89 -22.16
C LYS A 383 -1.58 -18.07 -23.45
N VAL A 384 -1.53 -16.73 -23.37
CA VAL A 384 -1.57 -15.83 -24.53
C VAL A 384 -0.35 -16.05 -25.42
N TYR A 385 0.85 -16.11 -24.85
CA TYR A 385 2.09 -16.33 -25.60
C TYR A 385 2.11 -17.66 -26.34
N PHE A 386 1.70 -18.76 -25.73
CA PHE A 386 1.72 -20.07 -26.40
C PHE A 386 0.60 -20.25 -27.42
N THR A 387 -0.57 -19.66 -27.19
CA THR A 387 -1.71 -19.78 -28.11
C THR A 387 -1.68 -18.77 -29.25
N GLN A 388 -0.90 -17.68 -29.09
CA GLN A 388 -0.88 -16.55 -30.03
C GLN A 388 -2.30 -16.00 -30.32
N ASN A 389 -3.20 -16.14 -29.34
CA ASN A 389 -4.61 -15.82 -29.49
C ASN A 389 -5.00 -14.71 -28.50
N PRO A 390 -5.39 -13.52 -28.96
CA PRO A 390 -5.80 -12.43 -28.07
C PRO A 390 -7.06 -12.78 -27.26
N LEU A 391 -7.91 -13.71 -27.72
CA LEU A 391 -9.05 -14.22 -26.96
C LEU A 391 -8.63 -14.97 -25.68
N ALA A 392 -7.36 -15.34 -25.54
CA ALA A 392 -6.86 -16.02 -24.36
C ALA A 392 -6.61 -15.07 -23.17
N ILE A 393 -6.59 -13.75 -23.41
CA ILE A 393 -6.39 -12.74 -22.38
C ILE A 393 -7.51 -12.86 -21.34
N ASN A 394 -7.16 -13.02 -20.06
CA ASN A 394 -8.12 -12.91 -18.97
C ASN A 394 -8.19 -11.44 -18.52
N TYR A 395 -9.09 -10.66 -19.12
CA TYR A 395 -9.17 -9.21 -18.87
C TYR A 395 -9.36 -8.85 -17.39
N THR A 396 -10.17 -9.62 -16.66
CA THR A 396 -10.45 -9.37 -15.24
C THR A 396 -9.22 -9.57 -14.36
N GLU A 397 -8.40 -10.55 -14.69
CA GLU A 397 -7.16 -10.84 -13.97
C GLU A 397 -6.12 -9.74 -14.19
N TRP A 398 -5.94 -9.29 -15.43
CA TRP A 398 -5.03 -8.17 -15.75
C TRP A 398 -5.46 -6.88 -15.05
N MET A 399 -6.77 -6.61 -14.96
CA MET A 399 -7.30 -5.46 -14.22
C MET A 399 -7.04 -5.56 -12.71
N ALA A 400 -7.24 -6.74 -12.11
CA ALA A 400 -6.95 -6.98 -10.70
C ALA A 400 -5.44 -6.84 -10.41
N PHE A 401 -4.59 -7.45 -11.24
CA PHE A 401 -3.15 -7.31 -11.14
C PHE A 401 -2.69 -5.85 -11.26
N ALA A 402 -3.21 -5.07 -12.19
CA ALA A 402 -2.87 -3.65 -12.32
C ALA A 402 -3.23 -2.86 -11.05
N LYS A 403 -4.44 -3.08 -10.50
CA LYS A 403 -4.88 -2.48 -9.23
C LYS A 403 -3.92 -2.82 -8.08
N TYR A 404 -3.59 -4.10 -7.90
CA TYR A 404 -2.71 -4.53 -6.81
C TYR A 404 -1.25 -4.11 -7.03
N SER A 405 -0.78 -4.02 -8.27
CA SER A 405 0.54 -3.48 -8.60
C SER A 405 0.70 -2.04 -8.14
N ILE A 406 -0.27 -1.17 -8.47
CA ILE A 406 -0.27 0.23 -8.05
C ILE A 406 -0.29 0.33 -6.51
N SER A 407 -1.15 -0.46 -5.85
CA SER A 407 -1.20 -0.51 -4.38
C SER A 407 0.13 -0.96 -3.77
N GLN A 408 0.76 -1.98 -4.35
CA GLN A 408 2.02 -2.54 -3.86
C GLN A 408 3.21 -1.60 -4.08
N MET A 409 3.24 -0.90 -5.22
CA MET A 409 4.23 0.15 -5.49
C MET A 409 4.12 1.27 -4.47
N LYS A 410 2.90 1.77 -4.22
CA LYS A 410 2.66 2.81 -3.22
C LYS A 410 3.11 2.37 -1.82
N TRP A 411 2.76 1.14 -1.42
CA TRP A 411 3.19 0.57 -0.15
C TRP A 411 4.72 0.48 -0.04
N THR A 412 5.38 -0.05 -1.07
CA THR A 412 6.82 -0.34 -1.02
C THR A 412 7.68 0.91 -1.11
N LEU A 413 7.29 1.87 -1.96
CA LEU A 413 8.10 3.06 -2.26
C LEU A 413 7.83 4.24 -1.33
N ILE A 414 6.63 4.33 -0.73
CA ILE A 414 6.20 5.50 0.04
C ILE A 414 5.80 5.08 1.45
N GLU A 415 4.72 4.31 1.59
CA GLU A 415 4.07 4.14 2.90
C GLU A 415 4.94 3.32 3.90
N LYS A 416 5.61 2.25 3.44
CA LYS A 416 6.46 1.42 4.30
C LYS A 416 7.73 2.15 4.77
N PRO A 417 8.50 2.84 3.90
CA PRO A 417 9.62 3.67 4.33
C PRO A 417 9.21 4.75 5.36
N ASP A 418 8.11 5.45 5.12
CA ASP A 418 7.64 6.52 6.02
C ASP A 418 7.27 5.97 7.39
N LEU A 419 6.50 4.87 7.44
CA LEU A 419 6.15 4.21 8.70
C LEU A 419 7.37 3.67 9.44
N ARG A 420 8.37 3.16 8.71
CA ARG A 420 9.62 2.69 9.30
C ARG A 420 10.41 3.83 9.92
N ASN A 421 10.53 4.96 9.22
CA ASN A 421 11.23 6.13 9.74
C ASN A 421 10.52 6.64 10.99
N LYS A 422 9.19 6.78 10.94
CA LYS A 422 8.39 7.16 12.10
C LYS A 422 8.60 6.24 13.30
N TYR A 423 8.62 4.92 13.08
CA TYR A 423 8.89 3.94 14.14
C TYR A 423 10.28 4.13 14.78
N VAL A 424 11.32 4.38 13.96
CA VAL A 424 12.67 4.67 14.45
C VAL A 424 12.68 5.97 15.26
N ASP A 425 12.05 7.02 14.74
CA ASP A 425 12.00 8.33 15.41
C ASP A 425 11.26 8.27 16.76
N GLU A 426 10.16 7.51 16.83
CA GLU A 426 9.42 7.27 18.07
C GLU A 426 10.31 6.55 19.11
N LYS A 427 11.05 5.51 18.71
CA LYS A 427 11.97 4.79 19.60
C LYS A 427 13.12 5.64 20.10
N LEU A 428 13.75 6.43 19.22
CA LEU A 428 14.80 7.36 19.61
C LEU A 428 14.28 8.47 20.54
N SER A 429 13.04 8.91 20.35
CA SER A 429 12.40 9.89 21.23
C SER A 429 12.13 9.33 22.63
N GLU A 430 11.74 8.05 22.74
CA GLU A 430 11.62 7.34 24.02
C GLU A 430 12.97 7.23 24.73
N ASP A 431 14.02 6.85 24.01
CA ASP A 431 15.39 6.77 24.55
C ASP A 431 15.88 8.13 25.04
N TRP A 432 15.64 9.19 24.25
CA TRP A 432 15.97 10.56 24.63
C TRP A 432 15.22 11.03 25.89
N ALA A 433 13.92 10.75 25.99
CA ALA A 433 13.14 11.10 27.17
C ALA A 433 13.64 10.38 28.43
N SER A 434 14.07 9.12 28.30
CA SER A 434 14.68 8.35 29.40
C SER A 434 15.99 9.00 29.85
N LEU A 435 16.87 9.36 28.90
CA LEU A 435 18.15 10.01 29.19
C LEU A 435 17.95 11.39 29.85
N GLN A 436 17.01 12.19 29.36
CA GLN A 436 16.67 13.48 29.95
C GLN A 436 16.17 13.34 31.39
N ARG A 437 15.41 12.29 31.70
CA ARG A 437 14.98 11.99 33.07
C ARG A 437 16.19 11.70 33.96
N VAL A 438 17.11 10.84 33.52
CA VAL A 438 18.34 10.51 34.28
C VAL A 438 19.17 11.77 34.52
N MET A 439 19.39 12.60 33.50
CA MET A 439 20.12 13.87 33.64
C MET A 439 19.48 14.80 34.66
N ASN A 440 18.15 14.94 34.61
CA ASN A 440 17.41 15.79 35.55
C ASN A 440 17.48 15.25 36.98
N GLU A 441 17.42 13.93 37.17
CA GLU A 441 17.57 13.28 38.48
C GLU A 441 18.99 13.47 39.04
N SER A 442 20.03 13.25 38.23
CA SER A 442 21.43 13.50 38.60
C SER A 442 21.65 14.96 38.99
N TRP A 443 21.10 15.89 38.21
CA TRP A 443 21.16 17.31 38.52
C TRP A 443 20.44 17.63 39.84
N ALA A 444 19.23 17.12 40.04
CA ALA A 444 18.47 17.33 41.27
C ALA A 444 19.17 16.76 42.51
N ILE A 445 19.87 15.63 42.39
CA ILE A 445 20.72 15.07 43.46
C ILE A 445 21.87 16.02 43.75
N MET A 446 22.62 16.45 42.73
CA MET A 446 23.72 17.39 42.90
C MET A 446 23.26 18.68 43.60
N GLN A 447 22.11 19.24 43.22
CA GLN A 447 21.59 20.47 43.83
C GLN A 447 21.31 20.36 45.33
N LYS A 448 21.15 19.15 45.91
CA LYS A 448 20.94 18.99 47.36
C LYS A 448 22.15 19.48 48.16
N ASP A 449 23.35 19.23 47.65
CA ASP A 449 24.63 19.45 48.35
C ASP A 449 25.24 20.83 48.10
N TYR A 450 24.73 21.57 47.10
CA TYR A 450 25.28 22.86 46.68
C TYR A 450 24.29 24.02 46.88
N LEU A 451 24.83 25.22 47.10
CA LEU A 451 24.11 26.49 47.04
C LEU A 451 24.42 27.14 45.70
N ILE A 452 23.40 27.20 44.83
CA ILE A 452 23.53 27.64 43.46
C ILE A 452 23.46 29.17 43.41
N LEU A 453 24.51 29.78 42.88
CA LEU A 453 24.62 31.20 42.59
C LEU A 453 24.43 31.36 41.08
N LYS A 454 23.38 32.08 40.68
CA LYS A 454 23.07 32.40 39.28
C LYS A 454 23.76 33.67 38.84
#